data_AF-A0A1I8NAB8-F1
#
_entry.id   AF-A0A1I8NAB8-F1
#
_cell.length_a   1.000
_cell.length_b   1.000
_cell.length_c   1.000
_cell.angle_alpha   90.00
_cell.angle_beta   90.00
_cell.angle_gamma   90.00
#
_symmetry.space_group_name_H-M   'P 1'
#
loop_
_entity.id
_entity.type
_entity.pdbx_description
1 polymer ?
#
loop_
_entity_poly.entity_id
_entity_poly.type
_entity_poly.pdbx_seq_one_letter_code
_entity_poly.pdbx_strand_id
1 'polypeptide(L)'
;CDSITKELVETGRPIPKEINVFNHGDLWVNKFMYKYKADSSNVPDDAVFVDFQNSFFDSSGCDINFFLHINVQLHALKYRREFLIETYYETLQKALSEMNYGGIPSLQEMQDEISSRDLYGFFSLYSFLPIVALSKEDSADISLEALANKEFARQKVILMFNLTC
;
A
#
# COMPACT_ATOMS: atom_id res chain seq x y z
N CYS A 1 -4.41 -4.57 -23.98
CA CYS A 1 -4.32 -5.43 -22.77
C CYS A 1 -2.91 -5.97 -22.56
N ASP A 2 -2.24 -6.55 -23.56
CA ASP A 2 -0.92 -7.18 -23.33
C ASP A 2 0.17 -6.20 -22.84
N SER A 3 0.08 -4.91 -23.20
CA SER A 3 0.99 -3.85 -22.73
C SER A 3 0.90 -3.63 -21.22
N ILE A 4 -0.34 -3.51 -20.68
CA ILE A 4 -0.52 -3.14 -19.27
C ILE A 4 -0.06 -4.25 -18.33
N THR A 5 -0.32 -5.52 -18.68
CA THR A 5 0.17 -6.65 -17.88
C THR A 5 1.69 -6.69 -17.84
N LYS A 6 2.36 -6.39 -18.97
CA LYS A 6 3.81 -6.31 -19.02
C LYS A 6 4.32 -5.15 -18.17
N GLU A 7 3.72 -3.97 -18.30
CA GLU A 7 4.09 -2.78 -17.51
C GLU A 7 3.89 -3.00 -16.00
N LEU A 8 2.83 -3.69 -15.59
CA LEU A 8 2.59 -4.09 -14.20
C LEU A 8 3.63 -5.09 -13.67
N VAL A 9 4.18 -5.96 -14.52
CA VAL A 9 5.27 -6.85 -14.12
C VAL A 9 6.59 -6.09 -14.03
N GLU A 10 6.86 -5.20 -14.99
CA GLU A 10 8.09 -4.40 -15.02
C GLU A 10 8.13 -3.38 -13.86
N THR A 11 6.99 -2.81 -13.44
CA THR A 11 6.94 -1.86 -12.32
C THR A 11 7.33 -2.49 -10.99
N GLY A 12 7.29 -3.82 -10.86
CA GLY A 12 7.75 -4.54 -9.67
C GLY A 12 9.20 -5.03 -9.75
N ARG A 13 9.94 -4.70 -10.82
CA ARG A 13 11.34 -5.13 -10.97
C ARG A 13 12.29 -4.08 -10.41
N PRO A 14 13.37 -4.50 -9.72
CA PRO A 14 14.40 -3.58 -9.25
C PRO A 14 15.01 -2.75 -10.38
N ILE A 15 15.16 -1.45 -10.15
CA ILE A 15 15.86 -0.50 -11.02
C ILE A 15 17.21 -0.16 -10.37
N PRO A 16 18.31 -0.01 -11.14
CA PRO A 16 19.58 0.41 -10.57
C PRO A 16 19.50 1.77 -9.90
N LYS A 17 20.11 1.90 -8.71
CA LYS A 17 20.18 3.13 -7.90
C LYS A 17 18.86 3.60 -7.28
N GLU A 18 17.93 2.68 -7.05
CA GLU A 18 16.70 2.96 -6.29
C GLU A 18 16.95 3.25 -4.82
N ILE A 19 16.00 3.96 -4.23
CA ILE A 19 15.90 4.14 -2.79
C ILE A 19 15.23 2.89 -2.21
N ASN A 20 16.05 1.87 -1.93
CA ASN A 20 15.56 0.61 -1.39
C ASN A 20 15.36 0.69 0.13
N VAL A 21 14.20 0.24 0.58
CA VAL A 21 13.82 0.18 1.99
C VAL A 21 13.20 -1.18 2.32
N PHE A 22 13.04 -1.46 3.61
CA PHE A 22 12.26 -2.61 4.05
C PHE A 22 10.78 -2.28 3.98
N ASN A 23 10.14 -2.70 2.89
CA ASN A 23 8.71 -2.56 2.66
C ASN A 23 7.93 -3.62 3.46
N HIS A 24 6.80 -3.23 4.02
CA HIS A 24 5.80 -4.08 4.63
C HIS A 24 5.15 -5.02 3.62
N GLY A 25 4.81 -4.53 2.41
CA GLY A 25 4.27 -5.31 1.30
C GLY A 25 2.79 -5.69 1.38
N ASP A 26 2.08 -5.26 2.42
CA ASP A 26 0.63 -5.42 2.59
C ASP A 26 0.10 -4.33 3.56
N LEU A 27 0.40 -3.06 3.27
CA LEU A 27 0.18 -1.95 4.21
C LEU A 27 -1.20 -1.31 4.05
N TRP A 28 -2.25 -2.06 4.37
CA TRP A 28 -3.65 -1.62 4.42
C TRP A 28 -4.15 -1.46 5.86
N VAL A 29 -5.21 -0.66 6.07
CA VAL A 29 -5.64 -0.12 7.37
C VAL A 29 -5.93 -1.20 8.43
N ASN A 30 -6.28 -2.42 8.03
CA ASN A 30 -6.50 -3.53 8.96
C ASN A 30 -5.20 -4.08 9.59
N LYS A 31 -4.02 -3.69 9.07
CA LYS A 31 -2.69 -4.02 9.61
C LYS A 31 -2.17 -2.96 10.58
N PHE A 32 -3.00 -1.99 10.94
CA PHE A 32 -2.67 -0.94 11.89
C PHE A 32 -3.34 -1.30 13.22
N MET A 33 -2.53 -1.55 14.24
CA MET A 33 -3.02 -1.70 15.60
C MET A 33 -2.92 -0.35 16.31
N TYR A 34 -4.07 0.21 16.63
CA TYR A 34 -4.17 1.53 17.26
C TYR A 34 -4.25 1.43 18.77
N LYS A 35 -3.54 2.33 19.46
CA LYS A 35 -3.62 2.52 20.90
C LYS A 35 -4.56 3.69 21.22
N TYR A 36 -5.49 3.49 22.16
CA TYR A 36 -6.42 4.52 22.61
C TYR A 36 -6.27 4.74 24.12
N LYS A 37 -6.29 5.99 24.58
CA LYS A 37 -6.51 6.32 25.99
C LYS A 37 -7.95 5.97 26.42
N ALA A 38 -8.08 5.64 27.70
CA ALA A 38 -9.34 5.20 28.31
C ALA A 38 -10.47 6.25 28.27
N ASP A 39 -10.12 7.53 28.14
CA ASP A 39 -11.00 8.69 28.16
C ASP A 39 -11.05 9.45 26.81
N SER A 40 -10.41 8.91 25.76
CA SER A 40 -10.29 9.56 24.45
C SER A 40 -11.51 9.35 23.55
N SER A 41 -11.88 10.44 22.87
CA SER A 41 -12.94 10.56 21.86
C SER A 41 -12.59 9.86 20.55
N ASN A 42 -12.54 8.52 20.48
CA ASN A 42 -12.30 7.76 19.23
C ASN A 42 -11.03 8.14 18.42
N VAL A 43 -10.11 8.95 18.97
CA VAL A 43 -8.86 9.34 18.31
C VAL A 43 -7.73 8.48 18.88
N PRO A 44 -6.99 7.73 18.05
CA PRO A 44 -5.86 6.93 18.51
C PRO A 44 -4.67 7.83 18.88
N ASP A 45 -3.96 7.46 19.94
CA ASP A 45 -2.75 8.16 20.41
C ASP A 45 -1.47 7.60 19.77
N ASP A 46 -1.51 6.37 19.28
CA ASP A 46 -0.36 5.68 18.71
C ASP A 46 -0.82 4.56 17.77
N ALA A 47 0.07 4.10 16.89
CA ALA A 47 -0.19 2.99 15.99
C ALA A 47 1.07 2.15 15.75
N VAL A 48 0.90 0.84 15.66
CA VAL A 48 1.96 -0.08 15.22
C VAL A 48 1.47 -0.91 14.04
N PHE A 49 2.38 -1.27 13.14
CA PHE A 49 2.09 -2.17 12.03
C PHE A 49 2.25 -3.63 12.46
N VAL A 50 1.41 -4.52 11.91
CA VAL A 50 1.43 -5.97 12.17
C VAL A 50 1.35 -6.76 10.85
N ASP A 51 1.65 -8.06 10.89
CA ASP A 51 1.63 -8.98 9.75
C ASP A 51 2.64 -8.69 8.62
N PHE A 52 3.93 -8.72 8.98
CA PHE A 52 5.08 -8.57 8.06
C PHE A 52 5.36 -9.79 7.15
N GLN A 53 4.38 -10.66 6.91
CA GLN A 53 4.55 -11.90 6.14
C GLN A 53 4.87 -11.66 4.65
N ASN A 54 4.47 -10.49 4.13
CA ASN A 54 4.69 -10.08 2.75
C ASN A 54 5.83 -9.05 2.64
N SER A 55 6.65 -8.86 3.68
CA SER A 55 7.68 -7.83 3.67
C SER A 55 8.83 -8.18 2.74
N PHE A 56 9.36 -7.16 2.05
CA PHE A 56 10.42 -7.31 1.07
C PHE A 56 11.34 -6.09 1.03
N PHE A 57 12.54 -6.24 0.48
CA PHE A 57 13.50 -5.16 0.34
C PHE A 57 13.61 -4.72 -1.13
N ASP A 58 13.07 -3.54 -1.43
CA ASP A 58 13.00 -2.96 -2.78
C ASP A 58 12.68 -1.44 -2.65
N SER A 59 12.44 -0.77 -3.75
CA SER A 59 12.00 0.62 -3.86
C SER A 59 10.97 1.02 -2.79
N SER A 60 11.19 2.17 -2.14
CA SER A 60 10.21 2.79 -1.24
C SER A 60 8.91 3.18 -1.93
N GLY A 61 8.94 3.34 -3.26
CA GLY A 61 7.77 3.67 -4.06
C GLY A 61 6.68 2.61 -4.00
N CYS A 62 7.02 1.34 -3.73
CA CYS A 62 6.06 0.24 -3.66
C CYS A 62 5.05 0.42 -2.52
N ASP A 63 5.51 0.48 -1.27
CA ASP A 63 4.63 0.63 -0.11
C ASP A 63 3.94 2.00 -0.06
N ILE A 64 4.63 3.07 -0.49
CA ILE A 64 4.04 4.41 -0.50
C ILE A 64 2.87 4.45 -1.49
N ASN A 65 3.04 3.91 -2.70
CA ASN A 65 1.94 3.83 -3.66
C ASN A 65 0.83 2.89 -3.18
N PHE A 66 1.16 1.73 -2.61
CA PHE A 66 0.16 0.85 -2.01
C PHE A 66 -0.67 1.58 -0.96
N PHE A 67 -0.01 2.26 -0.02
CA PHE A 67 -0.66 2.98 1.07
C PHE A 67 -1.58 4.08 0.55
N LEU A 68 -1.07 4.92 -0.36
CA LEU A 68 -1.80 6.05 -0.93
C LEU A 68 -3.06 5.61 -1.69
N HIS A 69 -3.02 4.48 -2.39
CA HIS A 69 -4.14 4.03 -3.22
C HIS A 69 -5.19 3.21 -2.45
N ILE A 70 -4.78 2.48 -1.39
CA ILE A 70 -5.70 1.61 -0.65
C ILE A 70 -6.30 2.27 0.58
N ASN A 71 -5.56 3.14 1.27
CA ASN A 71 -5.98 3.66 2.58
C ASN A 71 -6.52 5.08 2.52
N VAL A 72 -6.12 5.86 1.53
CA VAL A 72 -6.42 7.29 1.46
C VAL A 72 -7.68 7.52 0.64
N GLN A 73 -8.62 8.29 1.19
CA GLN A 73 -9.82 8.71 0.47
C GLN A 73 -9.46 9.47 -0.81
N LEU A 74 -10.19 9.24 -1.90
CA LEU A 74 -9.91 9.84 -3.21
C LEU A 74 -9.74 11.37 -3.17
N HIS A 75 -10.55 12.07 -2.36
CA HIS A 75 -10.42 13.52 -2.18
C HIS A 75 -9.05 13.89 -1.58
N ALA A 76 -8.64 13.24 -0.50
CA ALA A 76 -7.34 13.47 0.11
C ALA A 76 -6.19 13.06 -0.82
N LEU A 77 -6.31 11.94 -1.53
CA LEU A 77 -5.32 11.54 -2.52
C LEU A 77 -5.17 12.61 -3.62
N LYS A 78 -6.27 13.19 -4.10
CA LYS A 78 -6.22 14.22 -5.16
C LYS A 78 -5.63 15.54 -4.70
N TYR A 79 -5.93 15.99 -3.49
CA TYR A 79 -5.61 17.34 -3.02
C TYR A 79 -4.50 17.41 -1.97
N ARG A 80 -4.06 16.26 -1.42
CA ARG A 80 -3.11 16.17 -0.31
C ARG A 80 -2.02 15.11 -0.53
N ARG A 81 -1.89 14.53 -1.74
CA ARG A 81 -0.82 13.55 -2.04
C ARG A 81 0.56 14.08 -1.72
N GLU A 82 0.89 15.28 -2.20
CA GLU A 82 2.21 15.90 -1.96
C GLU A 82 2.48 16.06 -0.46
N PHE A 83 1.50 16.59 0.28
CA PHE A 83 1.59 16.71 1.74
C PHE A 83 1.86 15.37 2.44
N LEU A 84 1.21 14.28 2.00
CA LEU A 84 1.44 12.94 2.57
C LEU A 84 2.84 12.42 2.25
N ILE A 85 3.33 12.66 1.04
CA ILE A 85 4.69 12.29 0.62
C ILE A 85 5.74 13.08 1.40
N GLU A 86 5.54 14.39 1.57
CA GLU A 86 6.39 15.26 2.38
C GLU A 86 6.45 14.78 3.83
N THR A 87 5.29 14.42 4.41
CA THR A 87 5.22 13.89 5.79
C THR A 87 6.04 12.60 5.95
N TYR A 88 5.95 11.69 4.97
CA TYR A 88 6.76 10.48 4.95
C TYR A 88 8.26 10.82 4.83
N TYR A 89 8.62 11.72 3.91
CA TYR A 89 9.99 12.14 3.67
C TYR A 89 10.64 12.77 4.89
N GLU A 90 9.96 13.70 5.57
CA GLU A 90 10.45 14.34 6.79
C GLU A 90 10.73 13.31 7.89
N THR A 91 9.85 12.32 8.03
CA THR A 91 10.01 11.23 8.99
C THR A 91 11.20 10.33 8.64
N LEU A 92 11.34 9.97 7.36
CA LEU A 92 12.47 9.18 6.85
C LEU A 92 13.80 9.91 7.05
N GLN A 93 13.87 11.18 6.66
CA GLN A 93 15.06 12.01 6.80
C GLN A 93 15.49 12.11 8.27
N LYS A 94 14.54 12.33 9.18
CA LYS A 94 14.81 12.37 10.62
C LYS A 94 15.39 11.05 11.12
N ALA A 95 14.75 9.93 10.81
CA ALA A 95 15.20 8.60 11.23
C ALA A 95 16.61 8.27 10.73
N LEU A 96 16.88 8.53 9.45
CA LEU A 96 18.20 8.29 8.85
C LEU A 96 19.29 9.19 9.46
N SER A 97 18.95 10.45 9.77
CA SER A 97 19.87 11.38 10.44
C SER A 97 20.23 10.92 11.85
N GLU A 98 19.25 10.45 12.63
CA GLU A 98 19.47 9.89 13.98
C GLU A 98 20.36 8.63 13.95
N MET A 99 20.30 7.87 12.85
CA MET A 99 21.17 6.71 12.60
C MET A 99 22.56 7.08 12.03
N ASN A 100 22.86 8.36 11.83
CA ASN A 100 24.08 8.85 11.17
C ASN A 100 24.29 8.28 9.76
N TYR A 101 23.21 8.06 9.00
CA TYR A 101 23.29 7.58 7.63
C TYR A 101 23.67 8.72 6.67
N GLY A 102 24.73 8.53 5.87
CA GLY A 102 25.27 9.58 4.99
C GLY A 102 24.59 9.69 3.62
N GLY A 103 23.69 8.77 3.27
CA GLY A 103 23.06 8.66 1.95
C GLY A 103 21.60 9.08 1.93
N ILE A 104 21.21 10.11 2.70
CA ILE A 104 19.82 10.56 2.78
C ILE A 104 19.38 11.11 1.42
N PRO A 105 18.32 10.57 0.79
CA PRO A 105 17.82 11.09 -0.47
C PRO A 105 17.21 12.48 -0.29
N SER A 106 17.13 13.25 -1.35
CA SER A 106 16.36 14.49 -1.42
C SER A 106 14.86 14.21 -1.59
N LEU A 107 14.02 15.21 -1.29
CA LEU A 107 12.57 15.11 -1.53
C LEU A 107 12.27 14.84 -3.01
N GLN A 108 13.04 15.45 -3.93
CA GLN A 108 12.88 15.23 -5.37
C GLN A 108 13.18 13.78 -5.75
N GLU A 109 14.29 13.21 -5.27
CA GLU A 109 14.63 11.81 -5.52
C GLU A 109 13.55 10.86 -4.97
N MET A 110 12.97 11.16 -3.80
CA MET A 110 11.83 10.41 -3.26
C MET A 110 10.58 10.53 -4.13
N GLN A 111 10.26 11.72 -4.64
CA GLN A 111 9.12 11.92 -5.54
C GLN A 111 9.30 11.18 -6.86
N ASP A 112 10.52 11.18 -7.41
CA ASP A 112 10.87 10.46 -8.63
C ASP A 112 10.76 8.94 -8.40
N GLU A 113 11.23 8.45 -7.24
CA GLU A 113 11.12 7.04 -6.84
C GLU A 113 9.66 6.60 -6.67
N ILE A 114 8.81 7.42 -6.04
CA ILE A 114 7.38 7.12 -5.92
C ILE A 114 6.73 7.09 -7.31
N SER A 115 7.08 8.05 -8.18
CA SER A 115 6.48 8.15 -9.51
C SER A 115 6.91 7.00 -10.43
N SER A 116 8.13 6.48 -10.28
CA SER A 116 8.60 5.30 -11.03
C SER A 116 7.76 4.03 -10.75
N ARG A 117 7.09 4.01 -9.59
CA ARG A 117 6.23 2.92 -9.11
C ARG A 117 4.73 3.25 -9.14
N ASP A 118 4.28 4.28 -9.86
CA ASP A 118 2.85 4.67 -9.90
C ASP A 118 1.93 3.50 -10.33
N LEU A 119 2.39 2.65 -11.25
CA LEU A 119 1.63 1.47 -11.69
C LEU A 119 1.46 0.41 -10.59
N TYR A 120 2.35 0.39 -9.59
CA TYR A 120 2.18 -0.43 -8.39
C TYR A 120 0.94 0.03 -7.60
N GLY A 121 0.68 1.34 -7.56
CA GLY A 121 -0.53 1.92 -6.97
C GLY A 121 -1.80 1.49 -7.70
N PHE A 122 -1.79 1.52 -9.03
CA PHE A 122 -2.89 1.00 -9.84
C PHE A 122 -3.11 -0.51 -9.62
N PHE A 123 -2.04 -1.31 -9.64
CA PHE A 123 -2.11 -2.74 -9.33
C PHE A 123 -2.72 -2.99 -7.95
N SER A 124 -2.28 -2.23 -6.94
CA SER A 124 -2.78 -2.34 -5.58
C SER A 124 -4.28 -2.06 -5.54
N LEU A 125 -4.71 -0.91 -6.09
CA LEU A 125 -6.12 -0.53 -6.16
C LEU A 125 -6.95 -1.61 -6.86
N TYR A 126 -6.53 -2.06 -8.03
CA TYR A 126 -7.25 -3.05 -8.81
C TYR A 126 -7.36 -4.42 -8.11
N SER A 127 -6.28 -4.85 -7.46
CA SER A 127 -6.19 -6.21 -6.88
C SER A 127 -6.80 -6.30 -5.49
N PHE A 128 -6.66 -5.25 -4.68
CA PHE A 128 -7.04 -5.28 -3.26
C PHE A 128 -8.35 -4.56 -2.99
N LEU A 129 -8.63 -3.40 -3.61
CA LEU A 129 -9.86 -2.64 -3.31
C LEU A 129 -11.14 -3.48 -3.40
N PRO A 130 -11.33 -4.34 -4.42
CA PRO A 130 -12.53 -5.16 -4.51
C PRO A 130 -12.66 -6.15 -3.35
N ILE A 131 -11.55 -6.58 -2.74
CA ILE A 131 -11.52 -7.47 -1.58
C ILE A 131 -11.80 -6.66 -0.30
N VAL A 132 -11.16 -5.49 -0.16
CA VAL A 132 -11.33 -4.61 1.01
C VAL A 132 -12.76 -4.07 1.12
N ALA A 133 -13.40 -3.82 -0.01
CA ALA A 133 -14.73 -3.22 -0.08
C ALA A 133 -15.88 -4.23 0.08
N LEU A 134 -15.60 -5.54 0.18
CA LEU A 134 -16.64 -6.54 0.39
C LEU A 134 -17.35 -6.36 1.73
N SER A 135 -18.64 -6.69 1.74
CA SER A 135 -19.39 -6.83 2.98
C SER A 135 -18.78 -7.95 3.85
N LYS A 136 -19.07 -7.91 5.15
CA LYS A 136 -18.63 -8.96 6.07
C LYS A 136 -19.23 -10.32 5.70
N GLU A 137 -20.45 -10.30 5.20
CA GLU A 137 -21.20 -11.48 4.74
C GLU A 137 -20.53 -12.09 3.51
N ASP A 138 -20.10 -11.26 2.55
CA ASP A 138 -19.50 -11.71 1.29
C ASP A 138 -18.04 -12.17 1.43
N SER A 139 -17.34 -11.70 2.47
CA SER A 139 -15.93 -11.99 2.75
C SER A 139 -15.68 -13.24 3.59
N ALA A 140 -16.70 -13.82 4.23
CA ALA A 140 -16.55 -14.90 5.22
C ALA A 140 -15.83 -16.16 4.71
N ASP A 141 -15.93 -16.47 3.42
CA ASP A 141 -15.40 -17.72 2.83
C ASP A 141 -14.17 -17.50 1.93
N ILE A 142 -13.54 -16.31 2.00
CA ILE A 142 -12.37 -16.01 1.17
C ILE A 142 -11.11 -16.52 1.88
N SER A 143 -10.72 -17.76 1.57
CA SER A 143 -9.43 -18.34 1.95
C SER A 143 -8.64 -18.77 0.70
N LEU A 144 -7.32 -18.92 0.83
CA LEU A 144 -6.47 -19.42 -0.25
C LEU A 144 -6.94 -20.81 -0.73
N GLU A 145 -7.36 -21.67 0.21
CA GLU A 145 -7.89 -23.00 -0.08
C GLU A 145 -9.23 -22.93 -0.82
N ALA A 146 -10.13 -22.04 -0.42
CA ALA A 146 -11.41 -21.85 -1.10
C ALA A 146 -11.21 -21.32 -2.53
N LEU A 147 -10.28 -20.38 -2.72
CA LEU A 147 -9.93 -19.81 -4.02
C LEU A 147 -9.19 -20.80 -4.95
N ALA A 148 -8.69 -21.93 -4.44
CA ALA A 148 -8.15 -23.00 -5.30
C ALA A 148 -9.25 -23.65 -6.18
N ASN A 149 -10.51 -23.58 -5.77
CA ASN A 149 -11.63 -23.98 -6.60
C ASN A 149 -11.94 -22.90 -7.65
N LYS A 150 -11.67 -23.21 -8.92
CA LYS A 150 -11.83 -22.26 -10.04
C LYS A 150 -13.23 -21.67 -10.19
N GLU A 151 -14.27 -22.47 -9.94
CA GLU A 151 -15.66 -22.00 -10.08
C GLU A 151 -16.01 -21.05 -8.92
N PHE A 152 -15.62 -21.42 -7.70
CA PHE A 152 -15.78 -20.56 -6.54
C PHE A 152 -15.01 -19.24 -6.69
N ALA A 153 -13.74 -19.30 -7.11
CA ALA A 153 -12.92 -18.14 -7.38
C ALA A 153 -13.56 -17.23 -8.44
N ARG A 154 -14.10 -17.81 -9.53
CA ARG A 154 -14.81 -17.05 -10.56
C ARG A 154 -16.04 -16.34 -10.01
N GLN A 155 -16.86 -17.03 -9.21
CA GLN A 155 -18.05 -16.43 -8.59
C GLN A 155 -17.69 -15.29 -7.64
N LYS A 156 -16.63 -15.47 -6.84
CA LYS A 156 -16.13 -14.42 -5.94
C LYS A 156 -15.56 -13.22 -6.69
N VAL A 157 -14.80 -13.43 -7.78
CA VAL A 157 -14.34 -12.33 -8.64
C VAL A 157 -15.51 -11.56 -9.23
N ILE A 158 -16.55 -12.24 -9.74
CA ILE A 158 -17.74 -11.56 -10.26
C ILE A 158 -18.41 -10.72 -9.17
N LEU A 159 -18.54 -11.25 -7.95
CA LEU A 159 -19.10 -10.53 -6.80
C LEU A 159 -18.27 -9.28 -6.45
N MET A 160 -16.95 -9.45 -6.32
CA MET A 160 -16.00 -8.37 -6.00
C MET A 160 -16.10 -7.17 -6.95
N PHE A 161 -16.20 -7.43 -8.25
CA PHE A 161 -16.22 -6.37 -9.26
C PHE A 161 -17.62 -5.84 -9.62
N ASN A 162 -18.69 -6.51 -9.17
CA ASN A 162 -20.07 -6.03 -9.35
C ASN A 162 -20.52 -5.06 -8.26
N LEU A 163 -19.85 -5.03 -7.10
CA LEU A 163 -20.19 -4.16 -5.96
C LEU A 163 -19.57 -2.75 -6.08
N THR A 164 -18.71 -2.51 -7.07
CA THR A 164 -17.98 -1.24 -7.27
C THR A 164 -18.67 -0.24 -8.22
N CYS A 165 -20.01 -0.28 -8.35
CA CYS A 165 -20.78 0.73 -9.09
C CYS A 165 -21.39 1.80 -8.18
#